data_AF-A0A843BP77-F1
#
_entry.id   AF-A0A843BP77-F1
#
_cell.length_a   1.000
_cell.length_b   1.000
_cell.length_c   1.000
_cell.angle_alpha   90.00
_cell.angle_beta   90.00
_cell.angle_gamma   90.00
#
_symmetry.space_group_name_H-M   'P 1'
#
loop_
_entity.id
_entity.type
_entity.pdbx_description
1 polymer ?
#
loop_
_entity_poly.entity_id
_entity_poly.type
_entity_poly.pdbx_seq_one_letter_code
_entity_poly.pdbx_strand_id
1 'polypeptide(L)'
;MSRVAVLTILLAGLIVVGSTGSVFAAQMDARINPNNESSPFKMNYQKTVFIEYPNGGDLFDVLRGQEWTIEGVADSSDPGVQNLMNQLNNKIQSDGSQAHISDLTVSYDIHLKARNINTSVDYRVILEGTLSNYVITQDSQKTLVDLGWRGMTATEPVVIDGHELNFPINILLEEEPEAAKFLVGTEAEDVLHRNLIDANFILEQPLTNWHFLFDPTGINVDAGTFGLSDEISGYVVSSWTMGESSIREGRQVERVFEAEVMADQLYVIRSVQSSDQGNLYAIGFGALDIFDGVEIAGVTPTPPEDYATTSTGDFPVMIIYGMAAIAGIAGGAFFMFSNRALKNEKAGQQGISPDRLQGYQTSSSSGGYQTNRGEAQLKDDTSYQQTRSVYDEPSQQSPPPQAASPAQEEAACGCAASADMGSECDCEMQGVCLCDATCGCNADICKEQVNSMS
;
A
#
# COMPACT_ATOMS: atom_id res chain seq x y z
N MET A 1 -22.31 42.80 28.07
CA MET A 1 -21.31 41.72 27.95
C MET A 1 -20.05 42.32 27.34
N SER A 2 -18.90 42.16 28.01
CA SER A 2 -17.63 42.80 27.63
C SER A 2 -17.14 42.30 26.27
N ARG A 3 -16.54 43.17 25.46
CA ARG A 3 -15.91 42.83 24.16
C ARG A 3 -14.92 41.67 24.28
N VAL A 4 -14.32 41.51 25.47
CA VAL A 4 -13.44 40.37 25.80
C VAL A 4 -14.20 39.05 25.77
N ALA A 5 -15.40 38.98 26.36
CA ALA A 5 -16.21 37.75 26.39
C ALA A 5 -16.66 37.32 24.99
N VAL A 6 -16.97 38.28 24.10
CA VAL A 6 -17.33 37.99 22.71
C VAL A 6 -16.13 37.44 21.93
N LEU A 7 -14.93 37.98 22.15
CA LEU A 7 -13.70 37.47 21.54
C LEU A 7 -13.29 36.11 22.10
N THR A 8 -13.48 35.84 23.39
CA THR A 8 -13.18 34.52 23.98
C THR A 8 -14.16 33.45 23.49
N ILE A 9 -15.44 33.78 23.31
CA ILE A 9 -16.44 32.87 22.75
C ILE A 9 -16.18 32.62 21.26
N LEU A 10 -15.79 33.65 20.50
CA LEU A 10 -15.40 33.49 19.09
C LEU A 10 -14.12 32.67 18.94
N LEU A 11 -13.11 32.88 19.79
CA LEU A 11 -11.85 32.14 19.72
C LEU A 11 -12.02 30.69 20.19
N ALA A 12 -12.81 30.45 21.24
CA ALA A 12 -13.20 29.10 21.65
C ALA A 12 -14.07 28.41 20.59
N GLY A 13 -14.97 29.15 19.94
CA GLY A 13 -15.74 28.65 18.79
C GLY A 13 -14.87 28.30 17.59
N LEU A 14 -13.84 29.10 17.30
CA LEU A 14 -12.89 28.84 16.21
C LEU A 14 -11.98 27.64 16.52
N ILE A 15 -11.59 27.45 17.78
CA ILE A 15 -10.78 26.30 18.23
C ILE A 15 -11.62 25.01 18.23
N VAL A 16 -12.91 25.07 18.54
CA VAL A 16 -13.82 23.89 18.50
C VAL A 16 -14.23 23.52 17.06
N VAL A 17 -14.21 24.47 16.12
CA VAL A 17 -14.40 24.17 14.68
C VAL A 17 -13.07 23.71 14.01
N GLY A 18 -11.93 24.00 14.64
CA GLY A 18 -10.59 23.71 14.11
C GLY A 18 -9.99 22.34 14.44
N SER A 19 -10.71 21.45 15.14
CA SER A 19 -10.25 20.07 15.39
C SER A 19 -10.89 19.03 14.47
N THR A 20 -11.59 19.45 13.41
CA THR A 20 -11.79 18.58 12.26
C THR A 20 -10.45 18.50 11.54
N GLY A 21 -9.57 17.62 12.02
CA GLY A 21 -8.44 17.18 11.23
C GLY A 21 -8.98 16.79 9.85
N SER A 22 -8.25 17.10 8.78
CA SER A 22 -8.59 16.63 7.44
C SER A 22 -8.83 15.11 7.51
N VAL A 23 -10.11 14.70 7.42
CA VAL A 23 -10.55 13.30 7.61
C VAL A 23 -10.33 12.55 6.30
N PHE A 24 -9.08 12.35 5.88
CA PHE A 24 -8.78 11.51 4.72
C PHE A 24 -9.15 10.06 5.03
N ALA A 25 -9.68 9.35 4.04
CA ALA A 25 -10.15 7.97 4.23
C ALA A 25 -8.98 7.03 4.50
N ALA A 26 -8.32 6.46 3.49
CA ALA A 26 -7.06 5.75 3.65
C ALA A 26 -5.87 6.70 3.48
N GLN A 27 -4.88 6.59 4.38
CA GLN A 27 -3.68 7.40 4.37
C GLN A 27 -2.47 6.50 4.55
N MET A 28 -1.66 6.38 3.50
CA MET A 28 -0.43 5.60 3.54
C MET A 28 0.79 6.49 3.83
N ASP A 29 1.64 6.06 4.73
CA ASP A 29 3.01 6.55 4.90
C ASP A 29 3.94 5.34 4.98
N ALA A 30 4.84 5.20 4.02
CA ALA A 30 5.76 4.06 3.98
C ALA A 30 7.16 4.50 3.59
N ARG A 31 8.16 3.86 4.21
CA ARG A 31 9.57 4.17 4.01
C ARG A 31 10.33 2.91 3.69
N ILE A 32 10.52 2.68 2.39
CA ILE A 32 11.21 1.51 1.88
C ILE A 32 12.72 1.74 1.90
N ASN A 33 13.42 0.89 2.64
CA ASN A 33 14.87 0.78 2.60
C ASN A 33 15.27 -0.52 1.89
N PRO A 34 15.68 -0.47 0.61
CA PRO A 34 16.08 -1.66 -0.14
C PRO A 34 17.35 -2.35 0.40
N ASN A 35 18.07 -1.72 1.34
CA ASN A 35 19.26 -2.28 1.98
C ASN A 35 18.96 -3.04 3.28
N ASN A 36 17.71 -2.98 3.74
CA ASN A 36 17.25 -3.71 4.92
C ASN A 36 16.33 -4.86 4.50
N GLU A 37 16.24 -5.90 5.34
CA GLU A 37 15.30 -7.02 5.15
C GLU A 37 13.83 -6.58 5.32
N SER A 38 13.61 -5.48 6.04
CA SER A 38 12.30 -4.96 6.35
C SER A 38 12.26 -3.43 6.46
N SER A 39 11.06 -2.88 6.36
CA SER A 39 10.77 -1.45 6.34
C SER A 39 9.47 -1.12 7.08
N PRO A 40 9.39 0.01 7.80
CA PRO A 40 8.18 0.40 8.49
C PRO A 40 7.11 0.94 7.51
N PHE A 41 5.86 0.76 7.88
CA PHE A 41 4.72 1.42 7.24
C PHE A 41 3.68 1.86 8.28
N LYS A 42 2.87 2.82 7.87
CA LYS A 42 1.69 3.28 8.58
C LYS A 42 0.53 3.45 7.62
N MET A 43 -0.65 2.96 8.01
CA MET A 43 -1.89 3.16 7.29
C MET A 43 -2.97 3.67 8.25
N ASN A 44 -3.58 4.80 7.94
CA ASN A 44 -4.70 5.37 8.71
C ASN A 44 -5.97 5.24 7.89
N TYR A 45 -7.04 4.72 8.49
CA TYR A 45 -8.35 4.56 7.90
C TYR A 45 -9.36 5.38 8.70
N GLN A 46 -10.08 6.27 8.04
CA GLN A 46 -11.11 7.10 8.66
C GLN A 46 -12.42 7.06 7.88
N LYS A 47 -13.52 7.10 8.62
CA LYS A 47 -14.88 7.16 8.09
C LYS A 47 -15.77 7.85 9.10
N THR A 48 -16.64 8.72 8.63
CA THR A 48 -17.71 9.27 9.47
C THR A 48 -19.06 8.79 8.96
N VAL A 49 -19.88 8.27 9.85
CA VAL A 49 -21.28 7.95 9.58
C VAL A 49 -22.16 9.02 10.22
N PHE A 50 -23.08 9.57 9.44
CA PHE A 50 -24.14 10.44 9.90
C PHE A 50 -25.47 9.68 9.87
N ILE A 51 -26.16 9.70 11.00
CA ILE A 51 -27.55 9.25 11.13
C ILE A 51 -28.39 10.51 11.29
N GLU A 52 -29.12 10.91 10.26
CA GLU A 52 -29.82 12.18 10.19
C GLU A 52 -31.33 12.00 10.42
N TYR A 53 -31.87 12.79 11.34
CA TYR A 53 -33.27 12.77 11.78
C TYR A 53 -33.81 14.21 11.89
N PRO A 54 -33.85 14.98 10.79
CA PRO A 54 -34.14 16.42 10.84
C PRO A 54 -35.50 16.78 11.45
N ASN A 55 -36.45 15.82 11.46
CA ASN A 55 -37.80 15.98 12.00
C ASN A 55 -38.02 15.28 13.35
N GLY A 56 -36.95 14.83 14.03
CA GLY A 56 -37.05 14.01 15.24
C GLY A 56 -37.51 12.58 14.92
N GLY A 57 -38.33 11.99 15.79
CA GLY A 57 -38.86 10.63 15.65
C GLY A 57 -38.24 9.63 16.62
N ASP A 58 -38.63 8.37 16.50
CA ASP A 58 -38.25 7.32 17.44
C ASP A 58 -36.73 7.08 17.45
N LEU A 59 -36.06 7.10 16.29
CA LEU A 59 -34.60 6.97 16.21
C LEU A 59 -33.87 8.13 16.90
N PHE A 60 -34.40 9.35 16.78
CA PHE A 60 -33.87 10.50 17.53
C PHE A 60 -34.05 10.30 19.03
N ASP A 61 -35.24 9.87 19.48
CA ASP A 61 -35.49 9.69 20.91
C ASP A 61 -34.62 8.60 21.54
N VAL A 62 -34.24 7.57 20.77
CA VAL A 62 -33.26 6.55 21.18
C VAL A 62 -31.86 7.14 21.31
N LEU A 63 -31.40 7.90 20.33
CA LEU A 63 -30.02 8.40 20.28
C LEU A 63 -29.81 9.69 21.09
N ARG A 64 -30.87 10.45 21.40
CA ARG A 64 -30.74 11.78 22.01
C ARG A 64 -30.00 11.71 23.35
N GLY A 65 -28.86 12.41 23.39
CA GLY A 65 -28.04 12.53 24.60
C GLY A 65 -27.00 11.41 24.75
N GLN A 66 -26.93 10.47 23.79
CA GLN A 66 -25.87 9.47 23.73
C GLN A 66 -24.56 10.10 23.27
N GLU A 67 -23.50 9.77 24.01
CA GLU A 67 -22.12 10.13 23.70
C GLU A 67 -21.21 9.09 24.35
N TRP A 68 -20.37 8.46 23.53
CA TRP A 68 -19.42 7.45 24.00
C TRP A 68 -18.18 7.41 23.09
N THR A 69 -17.13 6.80 23.61
CA THR A 69 -15.86 6.57 22.91
C THR A 69 -15.38 5.15 23.21
N ILE A 70 -14.98 4.44 22.16
CA ILE A 70 -14.29 3.16 22.21
C ILE A 70 -12.88 3.38 21.67
N GLU A 71 -11.87 3.14 22.51
CA GLU A 71 -10.46 3.28 22.15
C GLU A 71 -9.66 2.07 22.61
N GLY A 72 -8.65 1.70 21.85
CA GLY A 72 -7.78 0.57 22.19
C GLY A 72 -6.57 0.46 21.30
N VAL A 73 -5.61 -0.35 21.76
CA VAL A 73 -4.37 -0.66 21.06
C VAL A 73 -4.05 -2.13 21.29
N ALA A 74 -3.81 -2.86 20.21
CA ALA A 74 -3.43 -4.26 20.23
C ALA A 74 -2.26 -4.50 19.27
N ASP A 75 -1.35 -5.40 19.63
CA ASP A 75 -0.19 -5.78 18.80
C ASP A 75 -0.32 -7.22 18.30
N SER A 76 0.70 -7.71 17.59
CA SER A 76 0.78 -9.07 17.03
C SER A 76 0.62 -10.20 18.07
N SER A 77 0.61 -9.92 19.37
CA SER A 77 0.27 -10.92 20.40
C SER A 77 -1.23 -11.18 20.53
N ASP A 78 -2.07 -10.27 20.05
CA ASP A 78 -3.53 -10.41 20.01
C ASP A 78 -3.98 -11.31 18.83
N PRO A 79 -4.85 -12.32 19.08
CA PRO A 79 -5.33 -13.22 18.02
C PRO A 79 -6.10 -12.51 16.89
N GLY A 80 -6.81 -11.43 17.21
CA GLY A 80 -7.52 -10.59 16.25
C GLY A 80 -6.57 -9.83 15.33
N VAL A 81 -5.50 -9.27 15.90
CA VAL A 81 -4.43 -8.63 15.12
C VAL A 81 -3.71 -9.64 14.22
N GLN A 82 -3.43 -10.85 14.71
CA GLN A 82 -2.87 -11.92 13.88
C GLN A 82 -3.80 -12.31 12.74
N ASN A 83 -5.11 -12.36 12.99
CA ASN A 83 -6.09 -12.63 11.95
C ASN A 83 -6.11 -11.52 10.89
N LEU A 84 -6.14 -10.25 11.30
CA LEU A 84 -6.05 -9.10 10.40
C LEU A 84 -4.76 -9.15 9.57
N MET A 85 -3.61 -9.37 10.20
CA MET A 85 -2.33 -9.48 9.49
C MET A 85 -2.36 -10.59 8.43
N ASN A 86 -2.99 -11.73 8.71
CA ASN A 86 -3.18 -12.79 7.72
C ASN A 86 -4.13 -12.35 6.58
N GLN A 87 -5.23 -11.67 6.89
CA GLN A 87 -6.13 -11.13 5.86
C GLN A 87 -5.40 -10.15 4.93
N LEU A 88 -4.63 -9.21 5.49
CA LEU A 88 -3.86 -8.24 4.72
C LEU A 88 -2.79 -8.91 3.87
N ASN A 89 -2.06 -9.88 4.41
CA ASN A 89 -1.07 -10.65 3.65
C ASN A 89 -1.71 -11.45 2.50
N ASN A 90 -2.87 -12.06 2.73
CA ASN A 90 -3.61 -12.75 1.67
C ASN A 90 -4.07 -11.76 0.58
N LYS A 91 -4.51 -10.55 0.97
CA LYS A 91 -4.90 -9.50 0.03
C LYS A 91 -3.71 -9.04 -0.80
N ILE A 92 -2.59 -8.69 -0.16
CA ILE A 92 -1.33 -8.29 -0.81
C ILE A 92 -0.88 -9.35 -1.82
N GLN A 93 -0.94 -10.63 -1.44
CA GLN A 93 -0.61 -11.73 -2.34
C GLN A 93 -1.59 -11.86 -3.51
N SER A 94 -2.89 -11.65 -3.27
CA SER A 94 -3.91 -11.66 -4.33
C SER A 94 -3.77 -10.50 -5.31
N ASP A 95 -3.19 -9.38 -4.86
CA ASP A 95 -2.80 -8.24 -5.69
C ASP A 95 -1.49 -8.47 -6.46
N GLY A 96 -0.85 -9.65 -6.32
CA GLY A 96 0.37 -10.03 -7.03
C GLY A 96 1.67 -9.66 -6.34
N SER A 97 1.62 -8.97 -5.21
CA SER A 97 2.81 -8.59 -4.43
C SER A 97 3.37 -9.77 -3.64
N GLN A 98 4.69 -9.87 -3.58
CA GLN A 98 5.44 -10.80 -2.73
C GLN A 98 5.77 -10.21 -1.36
N ALA A 99 5.53 -8.91 -1.15
CA ALA A 99 5.77 -8.29 0.14
C ALA A 99 4.89 -8.92 1.23
N HIS A 100 5.38 -8.87 2.47
CA HIS A 100 4.78 -9.55 3.60
C HIS A 100 4.85 -8.70 4.86
N ILE A 101 3.71 -8.53 5.52
CA ILE A 101 3.62 -7.89 6.84
C ILE A 101 4.03 -8.91 7.89
N SER A 102 5.13 -8.63 8.60
CA SER A 102 5.70 -9.52 9.62
C SER A 102 5.33 -9.14 11.05
N ASP A 103 4.88 -7.90 11.24
CA ASP A 103 4.44 -7.36 12.53
C ASP A 103 3.41 -6.26 12.31
N LEU A 104 2.44 -6.16 13.21
CA LEU A 104 1.32 -5.22 13.12
C LEU A 104 0.89 -4.78 14.53
N THR A 105 0.74 -3.48 14.69
CA THR A 105 0.05 -2.82 15.80
C THR A 105 -1.17 -2.10 15.25
N VAL A 106 -2.31 -2.31 15.90
CA VAL A 106 -3.59 -1.71 15.56
C VAL A 106 -3.98 -0.76 16.68
N SER A 107 -4.22 0.50 16.35
CA SER A 107 -4.85 1.47 17.26
C SER A 107 -6.20 1.88 16.70
N TYR A 108 -7.24 1.89 17.52
CA TYR A 108 -8.58 2.31 17.10
C TYR A 108 -9.17 3.34 18.06
N ASP A 109 -9.99 4.22 17.50
CA ASP A 109 -10.73 5.28 18.19
C ASP A 109 -12.04 5.48 17.45
N ILE A 110 -13.14 5.18 18.14
CA ILE A 110 -14.49 5.25 17.60
C ILE A 110 -15.32 6.11 18.55
N HIS A 111 -15.89 7.19 18.04
CA HIS A 111 -16.62 8.16 18.84
C HIS A 111 -18.01 8.40 18.27
N LEU A 112 -19.03 8.19 19.09
CA LEU A 112 -20.40 8.58 18.77
C LEU A 112 -20.77 9.85 19.53
N LYS A 113 -21.39 10.78 18.80
CA LYS A 113 -21.97 11.99 19.38
C LYS A 113 -23.34 12.29 18.79
N ALA A 114 -24.37 12.14 19.61
CA ALA A 114 -25.72 12.52 19.23
C ALA A 114 -25.94 14.04 19.33
N ARG A 115 -26.65 14.58 18.35
CA ARG A 115 -27.08 15.99 18.29
C ARG A 115 -28.58 16.06 18.01
N ASN A 116 -29.13 17.28 17.96
CA ASN A 116 -30.58 17.48 17.82
C ASN A 116 -31.16 17.04 16.48
N ILE A 117 -30.36 17.05 15.41
CA ILE A 117 -30.81 16.76 14.04
C ILE A 117 -30.04 15.62 13.37
N ASN A 118 -28.93 15.19 13.98
CA ASN A 118 -28.13 14.06 13.53
C ASN A 118 -27.31 13.47 14.67
N THR A 119 -26.87 12.23 14.49
CA THR A 119 -25.78 11.61 15.25
C THR A 119 -24.61 11.42 14.30
N SER A 120 -23.39 11.72 14.76
CA SER A 120 -22.17 11.32 14.04
C SER A 120 -21.51 10.17 14.77
N VAL A 121 -20.99 9.21 14.00
CA VAL A 121 -20.09 8.16 14.49
C VAL A 121 -18.81 8.26 13.67
N ASP A 122 -17.74 8.68 14.33
CA ASP A 122 -16.42 8.85 13.74
C ASP A 122 -15.60 7.60 14.03
N TYR A 123 -15.13 6.93 12.98
CA TYR A 123 -14.31 5.72 13.07
C TYR A 123 -12.89 6.03 12.61
N ARG A 124 -11.91 5.63 13.41
CA ARG A 124 -10.49 5.72 13.06
C ARG A 124 -9.77 4.42 13.44
N VAL A 125 -9.09 3.82 12.47
CA VAL A 125 -8.20 2.66 12.66
C VAL A 125 -6.84 2.99 12.08
N ILE A 126 -5.79 2.78 12.87
CA ILE A 126 -4.40 2.99 12.46
C ILE A 126 -3.68 1.66 12.53
N LEU A 127 -3.05 1.29 11.43
CA LEU A 127 -2.15 0.16 11.32
C LEU A 127 -0.72 0.68 11.26
N GLU A 128 0.13 0.24 12.18
CA GLU A 128 1.57 0.50 12.16
C GLU A 128 2.28 -0.84 12.19
N GLY A 129 3.21 -1.06 11.26
CA GLY A 129 3.79 -2.39 11.12
C GLY A 129 5.08 -2.41 10.33
N THR A 130 5.54 -3.62 10.08
CA THR A 130 6.78 -3.88 9.35
C THR A 130 6.49 -4.71 8.10
N LEU A 131 6.90 -4.17 6.95
CA LEU A 131 6.86 -4.84 5.66
C LEU A 131 8.21 -5.51 5.40
N SER A 132 8.19 -6.73 4.87
CA SER A 132 9.35 -7.54 4.49
C SER A 132 9.13 -8.12 3.10
N ASN A 133 10.15 -8.78 2.53
CA ASN A 133 10.07 -9.44 1.22
C ASN A 133 9.64 -8.54 0.06
N TYR A 134 9.73 -7.21 0.18
CA TYR A 134 9.47 -6.28 -0.91
C TYR A 134 10.66 -6.16 -1.88
N VAL A 135 11.83 -6.72 -1.57
CA VAL A 135 12.95 -6.78 -2.52
C VAL A 135 12.78 -8.02 -3.40
N ILE A 136 12.56 -7.81 -4.70
CA ILE A 136 12.39 -8.88 -5.69
C ILE A 136 13.76 -9.47 -6.03
N THR A 137 14.71 -8.60 -6.33
CA THR A 137 16.09 -8.97 -6.63
C THR A 137 17.02 -7.79 -6.48
N GLN A 138 18.30 -8.08 -6.27
CA GLN A 138 19.33 -7.09 -6.05
C GLN A 138 20.61 -7.52 -6.78
N ASP A 139 21.20 -6.59 -7.52
CA ASP A 139 22.55 -6.70 -8.03
C ASP A 139 23.45 -5.58 -7.48
N SER A 140 24.68 -5.49 -7.95
CA SER A 140 25.66 -4.51 -7.45
C SER A 140 25.34 -3.05 -7.82
N GLN A 141 24.38 -2.80 -8.71
CA GLN A 141 24.02 -1.47 -9.20
C GLN A 141 22.56 -1.10 -8.93
N LYS A 142 21.67 -2.10 -8.78
CA LYS A 142 20.23 -1.89 -8.77
C LYS A 142 19.52 -2.90 -7.89
N THR A 143 18.49 -2.41 -7.20
CA THR A 143 17.52 -3.23 -6.48
C THR A 143 16.15 -3.07 -7.11
N LEU A 144 15.46 -4.19 -7.39
CA LEU A 144 14.05 -4.15 -7.79
C LEU A 144 13.17 -4.32 -6.55
N VAL A 145 12.27 -3.37 -6.36
CA VAL A 145 11.38 -3.26 -5.21
C VAL A 145 9.94 -3.43 -5.67
N ASP A 146 9.24 -4.33 -5.01
CA ASP A 146 7.80 -4.57 -5.13
C ASP A 146 7.02 -3.45 -4.44
N LEU A 147 6.09 -2.85 -5.16
CA LEU A 147 5.20 -1.82 -4.65
C LEU A 147 3.72 -2.26 -4.69
N GLY A 148 3.38 -3.49 -5.09
CA GLY A 148 1.99 -3.94 -5.21
C GLY A 148 1.23 -4.08 -3.88
N TRP A 149 1.92 -3.99 -2.75
CA TRP A 149 1.35 -4.17 -1.41
C TRP A 149 0.51 -2.98 -0.90
N ARG A 150 0.50 -1.84 -1.60
CA ARG A 150 -0.10 -0.58 -1.14
C ARG A 150 -1.62 -0.67 -0.90
N GLY A 151 -2.30 -1.63 -1.53
CA GLY A 151 -3.74 -1.85 -1.45
C GLY A 151 -4.21 -2.56 -0.17
N MET A 152 -3.54 -2.33 0.97
CA MET A 152 -3.82 -3.01 2.24
C MET A 152 -5.30 -2.87 2.62
N THR A 153 -6.08 -3.93 2.46
CA THR A 153 -7.54 -3.91 2.64
C THR A 153 -7.97 -5.17 3.35
N ALA A 154 -8.80 -5.04 4.39
CA ALA A 154 -9.43 -6.18 5.04
C ALA A 154 -10.81 -6.40 4.41
N THR A 155 -11.11 -7.63 3.98
CA THR A 155 -12.40 -7.96 3.34
C THR A 155 -13.37 -8.69 4.28
N GLU A 156 -12.87 -9.22 5.40
CA GLU A 156 -13.63 -9.99 6.38
C GLU A 156 -13.76 -9.22 7.70
N PRO A 157 -14.57 -9.70 8.66
CA PRO A 157 -14.63 -9.08 9.99
C PRO A 157 -13.26 -9.03 10.67
N VAL A 158 -12.99 -7.93 11.37
CA VAL A 158 -11.76 -7.70 12.15
C VAL A 158 -12.16 -7.49 13.60
N VAL A 159 -12.07 -8.56 14.40
CA VAL A 159 -12.45 -8.52 15.82
C VAL A 159 -11.21 -8.36 16.69
N ILE A 160 -11.08 -7.23 17.37
CA ILE A 160 -9.99 -6.90 18.30
C ILE A 160 -10.61 -6.43 19.61
N ASP A 161 -10.14 -6.95 20.74
CA ASP A 161 -10.67 -6.65 22.07
C ASP A 161 -12.20 -6.86 22.22
N GLY A 162 -12.78 -7.72 21.38
CA GLY A 162 -14.22 -8.01 21.37
C GLY A 162 -15.04 -7.12 20.41
N HIS A 163 -14.46 -6.07 19.87
CA HIS A 163 -15.10 -5.15 18.93
C HIS A 163 -14.79 -5.51 17.49
N GLU A 164 -15.80 -5.52 16.63
CA GLU A 164 -15.61 -5.67 15.18
C GLU A 164 -15.38 -4.28 14.55
N LEU A 165 -14.20 -4.09 13.95
CA LEU A 165 -13.70 -2.77 13.54
C LEU A 165 -13.88 -2.50 12.03
N ASN A 166 -14.09 -3.51 11.20
CA ASN A 166 -14.09 -3.34 9.75
C ASN A 166 -15.46 -2.93 9.20
N PHE A 167 -16.56 -3.36 9.82
CA PHE A 167 -17.91 -3.04 9.39
C PHE A 167 -18.58 -2.07 10.39
N PRO A 168 -18.74 -0.78 10.03
CA PRO A 168 -19.32 0.24 10.91
C PRO A 168 -20.63 -0.14 11.62
N ILE A 169 -21.51 -0.91 10.97
CA ILE A 169 -22.78 -1.35 11.56
C ILE A 169 -22.58 -2.18 12.84
N ASN A 170 -21.49 -2.94 12.95
CA ASN A 170 -21.28 -3.86 14.06
C ASN A 170 -21.10 -3.13 15.39
N ILE A 171 -20.41 -1.99 15.39
CA ILE A 171 -20.28 -1.14 16.57
C ILE A 171 -21.64 -0.56 16.99
N LEU A 172 -22.48 -0.17 16.02
CA LEU A 172 -23.84 0.30 16.33
C LEU A 172 -24.71 -0.83 16.89
N LEU A 173 -24.55 -2.06 16.40
CA LEU A 173 -25.25 -3.24 16.92
C LEU A 173 -24.83 -3.58 18.36
N GLU A 174 -23.57 -3.33 18.71
CA GLU A 174 -23.03 -3.55 20.05
C GLU A 174 -23.47 -2.47 21.04
N GLU A 175 -23.19 -1.20 20.72
CA GLU A 175 -23.37 -0.08 21.66
C GLU A 175 -24.77 0.54 21.62
N GLU A 176 -25.42 0.54 20.45
CA GLU A 176 -26.73 1.17 20.22
C GLU A 176 -27.74 0.21 19.59
N PRO A 177 -27.99 -0.98 20.19
CA PRO A 177 -28.81 -2.03 19.57
C PRO A 177 -30.24 -1.59 19.27
N GLU A 178 -30.82 -0.67 20.04
CA GLU A 178 -32.15 -0.11 19.75
C GLU A 178 -32.14 0.82 18.52
N ALA A 179 -31.06 1.58 18.30
CA ALA A 179 -30.91 2.42 17.12
C ALA A 179 -30.62 1.55 15.88
N ALA A 180 -29.76 0.53 16.02
CA ALA A 180 -29.40 -0.37 14.93
C ALA A 180 -30.61 -1.12 14.34
N LYS A 181 -31.66 -1.39 15.13
CA LYS A 181 -32.91 -2.00 14.64
C LYS A 181 -33.61 -1.19 13.54
N PHE A 182 -33.41 0.13 13.49
CA PHE A 182 -33.94 0.95 12.41
C PHE A 182 -33.18 0.74 11.10
N LEU A 183 -31.94 0.25 11.17
CA LEU A 183 -31.01 0.18 10.05
C LEU A 183 -30.94 -1.23 9.46
N VAL A 184 -30.98 -2.25 10.29
CA VAL A 184 -30.93 -3.66 9.87
C VAL A 184 -32.13 -4.01 8.99
N GLY A 185 -31.87 -4.69 7.87
CA GLY A 185 -32.85 -5.07 6.87
C GLY A 185 -33.25 -3.93 5.92
N THR A 186 -32.54 -2.80 5.94
CA THR A 186 -32.79 -1.64 5.07
C THR A 186 -31.56 -1.35 4.19
N GLU A 187 -31.69 -0.46 3.21
CA GLU A 187 -30.57 -0.02 2.38
C GLU A 187 -29.43 0.65 3.18
N ALA A 188 -29.74 1.17 4.38
CA ALA A 188 -28.72 1.71 5.27
C ALA A 188 -27.74 0.64 5.78
N GLU A 189 -28.18 -0.62 5.87
CA GLU A 189 -27.29 -1.73 6.21
C GLU A 189 -26.17 -1.88 5.18
N ASP A 190 -26.48 -1.77 3.88
CA ASP A 190 -25.47 -1.81 2.82
C ASP A 190 -24.49 -0.64 2.91
N VAL A 191 -24.95 0.55 3.28
CA VAL A 191 -24.09 1.73 3.53
C VAL A 191 -23.10 1.45 4.65
N LEU A 192 -23.57 0.82 5.73
CA LEU A 192 -22.79 0.58 6.95
C LEU A 192 -22.01 -0.74 6.95
N HIS A 193 -22.26 -1.63 5.98
CA HIS A 193 -21.44 -2.82 5.70
C HIS A 193 -20.25 -2.54 4.78
N ARG A 194 -20.07 -1.30 4.30
CA ARG A 194 -18.85 -0.95 3.56
C ARG A 194 -17.66 -0.92 4.51
N ASN A 195 -16.59 -1.59 4.10
CA ASN A 195 -15.36 -1.76 4.87
C ASN A 195 -14.76 -0.42 5.30
N LEU A 196 -14.33 -0.32 6.55
CA LEU A 196 -13.54 0.79 7.07
C LEU A 196 -12.09 0.67 6.60
N ILE A 197 -11.51 -0.54 6.70
CA ILE A 197 -10.13 -0.83 6.37
C ILE A 197 -10.04 -1.17 4.87
N ASP A 198 -10.05 -0.14 4.03
CA ASP A 198 -10.00 -0.23 2.57
C ASP A 198 -9.03 0.81 1.98
N ALA A 199 -7.95 0.33 1.39
CA ALA A 199 -6.94 1.14 0.68
C ALA A 199 -6.84 0.78 -0.81
N ASN A 200 -7.85 0.12 -1.40
CA ASN A 200 -7.78 -0.32 -2.79
C ASN A 200 -7.50 0.83 -3.77
N PHE A 201 -8.08 2.01 -3.56
CA PHE A 201 -7.85 3.17 -4.43
C PHE A 201 -6.39 3.62 -4.44
N ILE A 202 -5.64 3.43 -3.35
CA ILE A 202 -4.19 3.71 -3.31
C ILE A 202 -3.44 2.81 -4.29
N LEU A 203 -3.85 1.55 -4.42
CA LEU A 203 -3.27 0.63 -5.40
C LEU A 203 -3.76 0.90 -6.82
N GLU A 204 -5.05 1.23 -6.98
CA GLU A 204 -5.67 1.51 -8.29
C GLU A 204 -5.14 2.78 -8.95
N GLN A 205 -4.67 3.76 -8.17
CA GLN A 205 -3.98 4.94 -8.69
C GLN A 205 -2.55 4.57 -9.12
N PRO A 206 -2.24 4.55 -10.43
CA PRO A 206 -0.90 4.20 -10.90
C PRO A 206 0.14 5.16 -10.35
N LEU A 207 1.29 4.66 -9.93
CA LEU A 207 2.37 5.49 -9.36
C LEU A 207 2.92 6.52 -10.36
N THR A 208 2.70 6.32 -11.66
CA THR A 208 3.01 7.30 -12.71
C THR A 208 2.15 8.56 -12.64
N ASN A 209 0.98 8.49 -11.99
CA ASN A 209 0.13 9.65 -11.74
C ASN A 209 0.49 10.38 -10.44
N TRP A 210 1.24 9.74 -9.54
CA TRP A 210 1.66 10.33 -8.27
C TRP A 210 2.73 11.39 -8.53
N HIS A 211 2.79 12.40 -7.68
CA HIS A 211 3.84 13.39 -7.74
C HIS A 211 5.18 12.79 -7.31
N PHE A 212 6.14 12.80 -8.21
CA PHE A 212 7.49 12.31 -7.96
C PHE A 212 8.45 13.46 -7.62
N LEU A 213 9.16 13.32 -6.51
CA LEU A 213 10.30 14.16 -6.15
C LEU A 213 11.50 13.28 -5.85
N PHE A 214 12.69 13.80 -6.16
CA PHE A 214 13.95 13.18 -5.84
C PHE A 214 14.83 14.17 -5.08
N ASP A 215 15.29 13.77 -3.91
CA ASP A 215 16.28 14.50 -3.13
C ASP A 215 17.68 13.90 -3.37
N PRO A 216 18.54 14.57 -4.16
CA PRO A 216 19.90 14.12 -4.44
C PRO A 216 20.90 14.45 -3.33
N THR A 217 20.52 15.27 -2.34
CA THR A 217 21.48 15.87 -1.41
C THR A 217 21.81 14.97 -0.23
N GLY A 218 20.83 14.18 0.24
CA GLY A 218 20.92 13.45 1.50
C GLY A 218 21.17 14.34 2.73
N ILE A 219 21.12 15.67 2.57
CA ILE A 219 21.27 16.66 3.64
C ILE A 219 19.88 16.87 4.23
N ASN A 220 19.37 15.84 4.92
CA ASN A 220 18.05 15.87 5.58
C ASN A 220 18.09 16.49 6.98
N VAL A 221 19.17 17.20 7.33
CA VAL A 221 19.44 17.70 8.70
C VAL A 221 18.37 18.70 9.21
N ASP A 222 17.61 19.32 8.31
CA ASP A 222 16.44 20.17 8.64
C ASP A 222 15.08 19.56 8.20
N ALA A 223 15.10 18.38 7.56
CA ALA A 223 13.95 17.76 6.90
C ALA A 223 12.95 17.11 7.88
N GLY A 224 13.37 16.87 9.13
CA GLY A 224 12.46 16.51 10.23
C GLY A 224 11.37 17.57 10.49
N THR A 225 11.59 18.82 10.07
CA THR A 225 10.58 19.90 10.12
C THR A 225 9.45 19.69 9.10
N PHE A 226 9.69 18.90 8.04
CA PHE A 226 8.75 18.63 6.94
C PHE A 226 8.29 17.16 6.90
N GLY A 227 8.52 16.39 7.96
CA GLY A 227 8.02 15.01 8.08
C GLY A 227 8.93 13.93 7.49
N LEU A 228 10.13 14.27 7.03
CA LEU A 228 11.15 13.28 6.61
C LEU A 228 11.88 12.78 7.87
N SER A 229 11.94 11.46 8.05
CA SER A 229 12.42 10.84 9.29
C SER A 229 13.93 10.65 9.35
N ASP A 230 14.47 10.50 10.57
CA ASP A 230 15.91 10.35 10.80
C ASP A 230 16.49 9.08 10.12
N GLU A 231 15.67 8.06 9.87
CA GLU A 231 16.11 6.78 9.28
C GLU A 231 16.55 6.89 7.81
N ILE A 232 16.17 7.96 7.10
CA ILE A 232 16.54 8.23 5.70
C ILE A 232 17.58 9.37 5.59
N SER A 233 18.08 9.87 6.72
CA SER A 233 19.07 10.95 6.75
C SER A 233 20.43 10.49 6.25
N GLY A 234 21.07 11.28 5.37
CA GLY A 234 22.34 10.93 4.73
C GLY A 234 22.24 10.11 3.44
N TYR A 235 21.03 9.74 3.01
CA TYR A 235 20.78 9.00 1.78
C TYR A 235 20.05 9.87 0.74
N VAL A 236 20.25 9.57 -0.55
CA VAL A 236 19.37 10.11 -1.59
C VAL A 236 18.00 9.41 -1.50
N VAL A 237 16.91 10.13 -1.74
CA VAL A 237 15.56 9.62 -1.52
C VAL A 237 14.66 9.94 -2.69
N SER A 238 13.88 8.94 -3.11
CA SER A 238 12.77 9.09 -4.04
C SER A 238 11.46 9.12 -3.27
N SER A 239 10.59 10.07 -3.56
CA SER A 239 9.27 10.17 -2.95
C SER A 239 8.18 10.20 -4.02
N TRP A 240 7.15 9.38 -3.84
CA TRP A 240 5.90 9.45 -4.58
C TRP A 240 4.79 9.87 -3.63
N THR A 241 4.07 10.92 -3.98
CA THR A 241 2.96 11.45 -3.17
C THR A 241 1.68 11.56 -4.01
N MET A 242 0.55 11.15 -3.44
CA MET A 242 -0.78 11.34 -4.03
C MET A 242 -1.75 11.93 -3.00
N GLY A 243 -2.86 12.47 -3.50
CA GLY A 243 -3.92 13.07 -2.68
C GLY A 243 -4.19 14.54 -3.03
N GLU A 244 -3.53 15.07 -4.06
CA GLU A 244 -3.76 16.42 -4.55
C GLU A 244 -4.61 16.38 -5.84
N SER A 245 -5.61 17.26 -5.91
CA SER A 245 -6.36 17.41 -7.16
C SER A 245 -5.46 18.01 -8.23
N SER A 246 -5.16 17.23 -9.27
CA SER A 246 -4.32 17.66 -10.39
C SER A 246 -4.83 17.12 -11.73
N ILE A 247 -4.30 17.61 -12.84
CA ILE A 247 -4.65 17.07 -14.17
C ILE A 247 -4.20 15.59 -14.30
N ARG A 248 -3.16 15.18 -13.55
CA ARG A 248 -2.61 13.82 -13.56
C ARG A 248 -3.40 12.85 -12.67
N GLU A 249 -3.63 13.24 -11.41
CA GLU A 249 -4.35 12.43 -10.42
C GLU A 249 -5.88 12.47 -10.61
N GLY A 250 -6.37 13.49 -11.34
CA GLY A 250 -7.79 13.78 -11.43
C GLY A 250 -8.32 14.55 -10.22
N ARG A 251 -9.64 14.71 -10.18
CA ARG A 251 -10.31 15.44 -9.09
C ARG A 251 -10.47 14.50 -7.90
N GLN A 252 -9.80 14.82 -6.80
CA GLN A 252 -10.01 14.16 -5.51
C GLN A 252 -11.37 14.60 -4.94
N VAL A 253 -12.25 13.64 -4.69
CA VAL A 253 -13.59 13.89 -4.14
C VAL A 253 -13.86 12.96 -2.98
N GLU A 254 -14.67 13.46 -2.04
CA GLU A 254 -15.22 12.64 -0.97
C GLU A 254 -16.10 11.54 -1.57
N ARG A 255 -15.94 10.32 -1.05
CA ARG A 255 -16.85 9.21 -1.28
C ARG A 255 -17.98 9.32 -0.27
N VAL A 256 -19.20 9.47 -0.80
CA VAL A 256 -20.42 9.58 0.01
C VAL A 256 -21.36 8.46 -0.41
N PHE A 257 -21.79 7.67 0.58
CA PHE A 257 -22.79 6.63 0.40
C PHE A 257 -23.97 6.98 1.28
N GLU A 258 -25.17 7.01 0.70
CA GLU A 258 -26.37 7.47 1.36
C GLU A 258 -27.51 6.47 1.15
N ALA A 259 -28.33 6.30 2.18
CA ALA A 259 -29.56 5.55 2.12
C ALA A 259 -30.65 6.27 2.91
N GLU A 260 -31.88 6.16 2.41
CA GLU A 260 -33.08 6.66 3.09
C GLU A 260 -33.76 5.50 3.82
N VAL A 261 -34.13 5.74 5.08
CA VAL A 261 -34.85 4.76 5.92
C VAL A 261 -36.19 5.37 6.31
N MET A 262 -37.27 4.73 5.88
CA MET A 262 -38.63 5.10 6.27
C MET A 262 -39.10 4.25 7.46
N ALA A 263 -39.25 4.89 8.62
CA ALA A 263 -39.86 4.30 9.82
C ALA A 263 -41.09 5.13 10.23
N ASP A 264 -41.09 5.72 11.44
CA ASP A 264 -42.06 6.73 11.88
C ASP A 264 -41.80 8.10 11.24
N GLN A 265 -40.55 8.39 10.89
CA GLN A 265 -40.11 9.53 10.08
C GLN A 265 -39.14 9.05 8.99
N LEU A 266 -38.83 9.93 8.04
CA LEU A 266 -37.74 9.74 7.08
C LEU A 266 -36.41 10.05 7.76
N TYR A 267 -35.50 9.07 7.74
CA TYR A 267 -34.12 9.21 8.18
C TYR A 267 -33.16 9.07 7.01
N VAL A 268 -32.02 9.73 7.09
CA VAL A 268 -30.95 9.64 6.09
C VAL A 268 -29.70 9.13 6.77
N ILE A 269 -29.15 8.03 6.28
CA ILE A 269 -27.92 7.44 6.78
C ILE A 269 -26.86 7.68 5.73
N ARG A 270 -25.79 8.38 6.11
CA ARG A 270 -24.75 8.82 5.19
C ARG A 270 -23.37 8.47 5.72
N SER A 271 -22.64 7.63 4.99
CA SER A 271 -21.23 7.38 5.22
C SER A 271 -20.40 8.33 4.36
N VAL A 272 -19.44 9.01 4.98
CA VAL A 272 -18.52 9.95 4.34
C VAL A 272 -17.08 9.52 4.59
N GLN A 273 -16.31 9.55 3.51
CA GLN A 273 -14.89 9.24 3.47
C GLN A 273 -14.25 10.30 2.57
N SER A 274 -13.27 11.07 3.05
CA SER A 274 -12.56 11.97 2.13
C SER A 274 -11.70 11.16 1.15
N SER A 275 -11.02 11.84 0.22
CA SER A 275 -10.12 11.17 -0.71
C SER A 275 -8.99 10.46 0.02
N ASP A 276 -8.48 9.39 -0.59
CA ASP A 276 -7.31 8.69 -0.10
C ASP A 276 -6.04 9.49 -0.40
N GLN A 277 -5.01 9.29 0.42
CA GLN A 277 -3.70 9.91 0.23
C GLN A 277 -2.59 8.89 0.47
N GLY A 278 -1.43 9.13 -0.13
CA GLY A 278 -0.30 8.22 -0.02
C GLY A 278 1.02 8.94 -0.12
N ASN A 279 1.93 8.61 0.79
CA ASN A 279 3.32 9.01 0.77
C ASN A 279 4.18 7.76 0.79
N LEU A 280 4.94 7.55 -0.27
CA LEU A 280 5.88 6.45 -0.40
C LEU A 280 7.28 7.02 -0.58
N TYR A 281 8.18 6.67 0.32
CA TYR A 281 9.59 7.04 0.25
C TYR A 281 10.41 5.78 -0.02
N ALA A 282 11.39 5.86 -0.92
CA ALA A 282 12.38 4.82 -1.13
C ALA A 282 13.79 5.39 -1.04
N ILE A 283 14.66 4.73 -0.27
CA ILE A 283 16.09 5.08 -0.21
C ILE A 283 16.75 4.71 -1.55
N GLY A 284 17.27 5.71 -2.26
CA GLY A 284 17.86 5.61 -3.59
C GLY A 284 17.12 6.43 -4.64
N PHE A 285 17.69 6.52 -5.84
CA PHE A 285 16.99 7.00 -7.02
C PHE A 285 16.11 5.88 -7.58
N GLY A 286 14.79 6.09 -7.56
CA GLY A 286 13.78 5.14 -7.98
C GLY A 286 13.22 5.51 -9.35
N ALA A 287 13.10 4.51 -10.20
CA ALA A 287 12.33 4.59 -11.44
C ALA A 287 11.25 3.53 -11.42
N LEU A 288 10.05 3.89 -11.88
CA LEU A 288 8.90 2.99 -11.89
C LEU A 288 8.95 2.07 -13.11
N ASP A 289 8.42 0.86 -12.95
CA ASP A 289 8.15 -0.09 -14.03
C ASP A 289 7.00 -1.03 -13.61
N ILE A 290 6.53 -1.85 -14.54
CA ILE A 290 5.50 -2.85 -14.29
C ILE A 290 6.08 -4.22 -14.59
N PHE A 291 6.00 -5.12 -13.62
CA PHE A 291 6.41 -6.50 -13.75
C PHE A 291 5.24 -7.44 -13.46
N ASP A 292 4.81 -8.21 -14.47
CA ASP A 292 3.69 -9.15 -14.40
C ASP A 292 2.38 -8.52 -13.88
N GLY A 293 2.13 -7.27 -14.27
CA GLY A 293 0.95 -6.50 -13.84
C GLY A 293 1.07 -5.83 -12.47
N VAL A 294 2.20 -6.01 -11.76
CA VAL A 294 2.49 -5.37 -10.48
C VAL A 294 3.44 -4.19 -10.69
N GLU A 295 3.14 -3.05 -10.07
CA GLU A 295 4.03 -1.90 -10.09
C GLU A 295 5.26 -2.16 -9.21
N ILE A 296 6.44 -1.88 -9.77
CA ILE A 296 7.73 -2.04 -9.11
C ILE A 296 8.53 -0.74 -9.24
N ALA A 297 9.56 -0.59 -8.39
CA ALA A 297 10.59 0.42 -8.58
C ALA A 297 11.96 -0.23 -8.71
N GLY A 298 12.69 0.14 -9.76
CA GLY A 298 14.13 -0.08 -9.81
C GLY A 298 14.85 1.05 -9.10
N VAL A 299 15.54 0.72 -8.02
CA VAL A 299 16.20 1.67 -7.14
C VAL A 299 17.71 1.55 -7.28
N THR A 300 18.39 2.69 -7.40
CA THR A 300 19.84 2.79 -7.54
C THR A 300 20.42 3.72 -6.48
N PRO A 301 21.67 3.53 -6.01
CA PRO A 301 22.25 4.38 -4.95
C PRO A 301 22.45 5.85 -5.35
N THR A 302 22.56 6.15 -6.64
CA THR A 302 22.83 7.47 -7.20
C THR A 302 21.96 7.73 -8.42
N PRO A 303 21.57 8.98 -8.70
CA PRO A 303 20.85 9.30 -9.93
C PRO A 303 21.72 9.07 -11.17
N PRO A 304 21.11 8.87 -12.35
CA PRO A 304 21.80 8.85 -13.64
C PRO A 304 22.60 10.13 -13.89
N GLU A 305 23.72 10.02 -14.62
CA GLU A 305 24.65 11.14 -14.88
C GLU A 305 23.98 12.35 -15.57
N ASP A 306 22.88 12.15 -16.29
CA ASP A 306 22.11 13.20 -17.00
C ASP A 306 20.75 13.51 -16.35
N TYR A 307 20.52 13.12 -15.09
CA TYR A 307 19.25 13.43 -14.42
C TYR A 307 19.17 14.92 -14.08
N ALA A 308 18.47 15.68 -14.93
CA ALA A 308 17.99 17.02 -14.62
C ALA A 308 16.58 16.92 -14.02
N THR A 309 16.29 17.71 -12.97
CA THR A 309 14.99 17.81 -12.33
C THR A 309 13.96 18.44 -13.27
N THR A 310 13.44 17.66 -14.22
CA THR A 310 12.33 18.10 -15.08
C THR A 310 11.02 17.71 -14.41
N SER A 311 10.09 18.66 -14.30
CA SER A 311 8.77 18.48 -13.66
C SER A 311 7.84 17.50 -14.43
N THR A 312 8.35 16.89 -15.49
CA THR A 312 7.63 16.09 -16.50
C THR A 312 7.93 14.60 -16.45
N GLY A 313 8.86 14.12 -15.60
CA GLY A 313 8.97 12.68 -15.31
C GLY A 313 9.48 11.81 -16.47
N ASP A 314 10.18 12.36 -17.45
CA ASP A 314 10.83 11.54 -18.48
C ASP A 314 12.07 10.86 -17.91
N PHE A 315 12.00 9.53 -17.77
CA PHE A 315 13.06 8.70 -17.21
C PHE A 315 14.10 8.31 -18.26
N PRO A 316 15.39 8.22 -17.90
CA PRO A 316 16.42 7.76 -18.83
C PRO A 316 16.22 6.29 -19.24
N VAL A 317 16.15 6.07 -20.55
CA VAL A 317 15.88 4.80 -21.25
C VAL A 317 16.77 3.62 -20.79
N MET A 318 18.00 3.89 -20.34
CA MET A 318 18.92 2.86 -19.83
C MET A 318 18.37 2.11 -18.60
N ILE A 319 17.62 2.79 -17.73
CA ILE A 319 17.07 2.15 -16.53
C ILE A 319 15.98 1.14 -16.90
N ILE A 320 15.15 1.47 -17.89
CA ILE A 320 14.04 0.63 -18.38
C ILE A 320 14.58 -0.67 -18.99
N TYR A 321 15.60 -0.59 -19.85
CA TYR A 321 16.21 -1.80 -20.42
C TYR A 321 16.90 -2.68 -19.36
N GLY A 322 17.49 -2.07 -18.33
CA GLY A 322 18.03 -2.79 -17.18
C GLY A 322 16.95 -3.50 -16.35
N MET A 323 15.74 -2.92 -16.20
CA MET A 323 14.62 -3.59 -15.52
C MET A 323 14.11 -4.76 -16.32
N ALA A 324 13.87 -4.59 -17.62
CA ALA A 324 13.36 -5.66 -18.48
C ALA A 324 14.26 -6.90 -18.51
N ALA A 325 15.59 -6.72 -18.53
CA ALA A 325 16.55 -7.84 -18.52
C ALA A 325 16.54 -8.62 -17.20
N ILE A 326 16.48 -7.91 -16.07
CA ILE A 326 16.47 -8.51 -14.72
C ILE A 326 15.11 -9.16 -14.43
N ALA A 327 14.02 -8.49 -14.78
CA ALA A 327 12.64 -8.99 -14.73
C ALA A 327 12.49 -10.31 -15.50
N GLY A 328 13.05 -10.42 -16.70
CA GLY A 328 13.00 -11.65 -17.49
C GLY A 328 13.72 -12.84 -16.83
N ILE A 329 14.82 -12.59 -16.11
CA ILE A 329 15.59 -13.63 -15.40
C ILE A 329 14.91 -14.03 -14.09
N ALA A 330 14.46 -13.05 -13.31
CA ALA A 330 13.75 -13.27 -12.04
C ALA A 330 12.41 -13.98 -12.27
N GLY A 331 11.62 -13.55 -13.26
CA GLY A 331 10.37 -14.19 -13.65
C GLY A 331 10.54 -15.63 -14.13
N GLY A 332 11.60 -15.91 -14.90
CA GLY A 332 11.93 -17.27 -15.35
C GLY A 332 12.32 -18.22 -14.21
N ALA A 333 13.12 -17.75 -13.25
CA ALA A 333 13.49 -18.52 -12.06
C ALA A 333 12.30 -18.72 -11.11
N PHE A 334 11.48 -17.70 -10.92
CA PHE A 334 10.29 -17.73 -10.07
C PHE A 334 9.23 -18.71 -10.61
N PHE A 335 8.88 -18.66 -11.90
CA PHE A 335 7.99 -19.66 -12.51
C PHE A 335 8.57 -21.07 -12.44
N MET A 336 9.89 -21.25 -12.52
CA MET A 336 10.49 -22.57 -12.33
C MET A 336 10.39 -23.07 -10.89
N PHE A 337 10.46 -22.20 -9.88
CA PHE A 337 10.36 -22.58 -8.46
C PHE A 337 8.91 -22.66 -7.95
N SER A 338 8.06 -21.68 -8.25
CA SER A 338 6.65 -21.64 -7.85
C SER A 338 5.83 -22.73 -8.53
N ASN A 339 6.05 -22.99 -9.82
CA ASN A 339 5.42 -24.10 -10.53
C ASN A 339 5.95 -25.46 -10.04
N ARG A 340 7.18 -25.53 -9.50
CA ARG A 340 7.69 -26.73 -8.82
C ARG A 340 7.03 -26.92 -7.46
N ALA A 341 6.83 -25.86 -6.69
CA ALA A 341 6.13 -25.89 -5.41
C ALA A 341 4.66 -26.31 -5.60
N LEU A 342 3.95 -25.71 -6.56
CA LEU A 342 2.57 -26.04 -6.92
C LEU A 342 2.42 -27.44 -7.52
N LYS A 343 3.38 -27.93 -8.31
CA LYS A 343 3.37 -29.32 -8.82
C LYS A 343 3.86 -30.36 -7.81
N ASN A 344 4.55 -29.94 -6.75
CA ASN A 344 5.00 -30.80 -5.66
C ASN A 344 4.06 -30.78 -4.44
N GLU A 345 3.05 -29.91 -4.41
CA GLU A 345 1.86 -30.13 -3.60
C GLU A 345 1.10 -31.34 -4.15
N LYS A 346 1.50 -32.51 -3.67
CA LYS A 346 0.71 -33.73 -3.83
C LYS A 346 -0.65 -33.45 -3.20
N ALA A 347 -1.71 -33.44 -4.02
CA ALA A 347 -3.07 -33.59 -3.55
C ALA A 347 -3.18 -34.91 -2.78
N GLY A 348 -3.03 -34.84 -1.45
CA GLY A 348 -2.98 -35.98 -0.55
C GLY A 348 -2.21 -35.66 0.72
N GLN A 349 -2.84 -35.94 1.86
CA GLN A 349 -2.32 -35.77 3.22
C GLN A 349 -0.81 -36.14 3.31
N GLN A 350 0.07 -35.14 3.45
CA GLN A 350 1.49 -35.36 3.70
C GLN A 350 1.71 -35.66 5.19
N GLY A 351 1.34 -36.88 5.59
CA GLY A 351 1.73 -37.47 6.85
C GLY A 351 2.97 -38.37 6.68
N ILE A 352 3.61 -38.72 7.80
CA ILE A 352 4.67 -39.74 7.87
C ILE A 352 4.17 -41.03 7.21
N SER A 353 4.93 -41.56 6.22
CA SER A 353 4.58 -42.82 5.52
C SER A 353 4.31 -43.94 6.55
N PRO A 354 3.15 -44.63 6.51
CA PRO A 354 2.79 -45.66 7.50
C PRO A 354 3.84 -46.77 7.67
N ASP A 355 4.62 -47.01 6.63
CA ASP A 355 5.69 -47.99 6.54
C ASP A 355 6.93 -47.62 7.39
N ARG A 356 7.03 -46.35 7.82
CA ARG A 356 8.10 -45.85 8.70
C ARG A 356 7.72 -45.81 10.17
N LEU A 357 6.48 -46.17 10.48
CA LEU A 357 5.95 -46.22 11.84
C LEU A 357 5.97 -47.66 12.35
N GLN A 358 6.56 -47.90 13.51
CA GLN A 358 6.41 -49.15 14.25
C GLN A 358 5.60 -48.90 15.52
N GLY A 359 4.63 -49.76 15.81
CA GLY A 359 3.84 -49.68 17.03
C GLY A 359 4.70 -50.07 18.24
N TYR A 360 4.75 -49.20 19.24
CA TYR A 360 5.38 -49.51 20.52
C TYR A 360 4.29 -49.75 21.57
N GLN A 361 4.35 -50.88 22.28
CA GLN A 361 3.45 -51.16 23.40
C GLN A 361 3.98 -50.46 24.65
N THR A 362 3.25 -49.48 25.15
CA THR A 362 3.49 -48.91 26.47
C THR A 362 3.06 -49.91 27.55
N SER A 363 4.05 -50.37 28.34
CA SER A 363 3.95 -51.08 29.64
C SER A 363 3.67 -52.60 29.63
N SER A 364 4.72 -53.38 29.95
CA SER A 364 4.60 -54.74 30.51
C SER A 364 5.09 -54.83 31.96
N SER A 365 5.20 -53.69 32.67
CA SER A 365 5.50 -53.67 34.10
C SER A 365 4.48 -52.81 34.84
N SER A 366 3.70 -53.47 35.71
CA SER A 366 2.73 -52.90 36.66
C SER A 366 1.27 -52.73 36.17
N GLY A 367 0.58 -53.85 35.91
CA GLY A 367 -0.81 -54.09 36.33
C GLY A 367 -1.93 -53.10 35.96
N GLY A 368 -1.76 -52.20 34.99
CA GLY A 368 -2.78 -51.23 34.56
C GLY A 368 -3.51 -51.62 33.28
N TYR A 369 -4.75 -51.15 33.11
CA TYR A 369 -5.61 -51.42 31.95
C TYR A 369 -4.95 -51.06 30.62
N GLN A 370 -4.96 -52.00 29.67
CA GLN A 370 -4.54 -51.76 28.28
C GLN A 370 -5.60 -50.94 27.57
N THR A 371 -5.21 -49.80 26.97
CA THR A 371 -6.07 -49.08 26.02
C THR A 371 -5.63 -49.43 24.60
N ASN A 372 -6.58 -49.54 23.66
CA ASN A 372 -6.32 -49.92 22.25
C ASN A 372 -5.66 -48.80 21.43
N ARG A 373 -4.96 -47.85 22.06
CA ARG A 373 -4.29 -46.73 21.41
C ARG A 373 -2.78 -46.91 21.53
N GLY A 374 -2.21 -47.66 20.59
CA GLY A 374 -0.75 -47.77 20.47
C GLY A 374 -0.15 -46.49 19.92
N GLU A 375 0.95 -46.03 20.50
CA GLU A 375 1.73 -44.92 19.95
C GLU A 375 2.75 -45.47 18.94
N ALA A 376 2.97 -44.70 17.88
CA ALA A 376 3.84 -45.07 16.77
C ALA A 376 5.14 -44.27 16.84
N GLN A 377 6.27 -44.96 16.78
CA GLN A 377 7.61 -44.36 16.73
C GLN A 377 8.28 -44.63 15.38
N LEU A 378 9.21 -43.75 15.00
CA LEU A 378 10.01 -43.90 13.79
C LEU A 378 10.95 -45.10 13.90
N LYS A 379 11.20 -45.76 12.77
CA LYS A 379 11.96 -47.02 12.72
C LYS A 379 13.49 -46.83 12.77
N ASP A 380 14.02 -45.62 12.57
CA ASP A 380 15.47 -45.36 12.54
C ASP A 380 15.81 -43.86 12.77
N ASP A 381 16.89 -43.57 13.51
CA ASP A 381 17.30 -42.21 13.97
C ASP A 381 18.40 -41.58 13.09
N THR A 382 18.61 -42.08 11.88
CA THR A 382 19.75 -41.74 11.02
C THR A 382 19.72 -40.35 10.37
N SER A 383 18.62 -39.58 10.48
CA SER A 383 18.51 -38.25 9.85
C SER A 383 19.06 -37.08 10.68
N TYR A 384 19.47 -37.29 11.93
CA TYR A 384 19.97 -36.21 12.80
C TYR A 384 21.44 -35.81 12.52
N GLN A 385 22.16 -36.52 11.65
CA GLN A 385 23.58 -36.27 11.37
C GLN A 385 23.90 -35.55 10.05
N GLN A 386 22.91 -35.16 9.24
CA GLN A 386 23.14 -34.58 7.90
C GLN A 386 23.14 -33.05 7.82
N THR A 387 22.93 -32.32 8.92
CA THR A 387 23.06 -30.85 8.95
C THR A 387 24.34 -30.41 9.66
N ARG A 388 25.47 -30.49 8.96
CA ARG A 388 26.70 -29.77 9.31
C ARG A 388 27.12 -28.94 8.08
N SER A 389 26.67 -27.69 8.05
CA SER A 389 26.89 -26.75 6.95
C SER A 389 28.22 -25.99 7.09
N VAL A 390 29.10 -26.21 6.11
CA VAL A 390 29.74 -25.18 5.25
C VAL A 390 30.00 -23.81 5.91
N TYR A 391 30.98 -23.74 6.81
CA TYR A 391 31.67 -22.50 7.20
C TYR A 391 33.17 -22.83 7.31
N ASP A 392 33.84 -22.97 6.17
CA ASP A 392 35.31 -23.03 6.10
C ASP A 392 35.72 -22.83 4.62
N GLU A 393 35.84 -21.59 4.15
CA GLU A 393 36.82 -21.17 3.11
C GLU A 393 36.80 -19.62 2.87
N PRO A 394 37.97 -18.93 2.82
CA PRO A 394 38.07 -17.48 2.63
C PRO A 394 38.34 -17.03 1.18
N SER A 395 37.70 -15.95 0.73
CA SER A 395 37.82 -15.35 -0.61
C SER A 395 38.92 -14.27 -0.72
N GLN A 396 39.65 -14.25 -1.85
CA GLN A 396 40.69 -13.27 -2.22
C GLN A 396 40.15 -12.10 -3.06
N GLN A 397 40.81 -10.94 -2.92
CA GLN A 397 40.43 -9.60 -3.40
C GLN A 397 41.28 -9.14 -4.61
N SER A 398 40.79 -8.24 -5.46
CA SER A 398 41.54 -7.57 -6.55
C SER A 398 41.00 -6.17 -6.91
N PRO A 399 41.81 -5.26 -7.52
CA PRO A 399 41.75 -3.78 -7.38
C PRO A 399 41.09 -3.01 -8.57
N PRO A 400 40.91 -1.66 -8.47
CA PRO A 400 39.96 -0.87 -9.30
C PRO A 400 40.60 -0.11 -10.49
N PRO A 401 39.82 0.35 -11.50
CA PRO A 401 40.26 1.33 -12.48
C PRO A 401 39.61 2.73 -12.35
N GLN A 402 40.33 3.73 -12.88
CA GLN A 402 40.21 5.19 -12.72
C GLN A 402 39.44 5.91 -13.87
N ALA A 403 38.74 6.97 -13.47
CA ALA A 403 38.40 8.29 -14.06
C ALA A 403 38.40 8.61 -15.57
N ALA A 404 37.35 9.35 -15.96
CA ALA A 404 36.95 9.95 -17.24
C ALA A 404 37.56 11.35 -17.54
N SER A 405 37.34 11.91 -18.76
CA SER A 405 37.25 13.36 -19.15
C SER A 405 36.71 13.53 -20.62
N PRO A 406 36.34 14.73 -21.17
CA PRO A 406 34.94 15.18 -21.37
C PRO A 406 34.53 15.77 -22.77
N ALA A 407 33.19 15.88 -22.95
CA ALA A 407 32.29 16.81 -23.68
C ALA A 407 32.67 17.61 -24.97
N GLN A 408 31.70 17.70 -25.90
CA GLN A 408 31.47 18.82 -26.84
C GLN A 408 29.97 19.03 -27.13
N GLU A 409 29.54 20.31 -27.18
CA GLU A 409 28.20 20.87 -27.47
C GLU A 409 27.78 20.69 -28.95
N GLU A 410 26.48 20.49 -29.25
CA GLU A 410 25.87 20.98 -30.49
C GLU A 410 24.33 21.08 -30.46
N ALA A 411 23.81 21.95 -31.34
CA ALA A 411 22.57 22.71 -31.20
C ALA A 411 21.29 22.10 -31.82
N ALA A 412 20.18 22.76 -31.50
CA ALA A 412 18.77 22.44 -31.79
C ALA A 412 18.44 21.94 -33.21
N CYS A 413 18.10 20.65 -33.29
CA CYS A 413 17.07 20.08 -34.16
C CYS A 413 16.43 18.91 -33.40
N GLY A 414 15.11 18.91 -33.26
CA GLY A 414 14.35 17.81 -32.66
C GLY A 414 14.31 16.59 -33.56
N CYS A 415 15.47 15.94 -33.73
CA CYS A 415 15.73 14.60 -34.24
C CYS A 415 17.17 14.21 -33.83
N ALA A 416 17.46 14.16 -32.54
CA ALA A 416 18.74 13.65 -32.05
C ALA A 416 18.69 12.12 -31.89
N ALA A 417 18.39 11.41 -32.98
CA ALA A 417 18.61 9.96 -33.11
C ALA A 417 18.61 9.51 -34.59
N SER A 418 19.22 10.27 -35.51
CA SER A 418 19.42 9.77 -36.90
C SER A 418 20.49 10.47 -37.73
N ALA A 419 21.33 11.36 -37.18
CA ALA A 419 22.44 11.91 -37.96
C ALA A 419 23.60 10.91 -38.19
N ASP A 420 23.72 9.86 -37.36
CA ASP A 420 24.78 8.85 -37.49
C ASP A 420 24.40 7.60 -38.30
N MET A 421 23.19 7.55 -38.84
CA MET A 421 22.79 6.49 -39.78
C MET A 421 22.01 7.16 -40.90
N GLY A 422 22.57 7.19 -42.10
CA GLY A 422 21.99 7.87 -43.28
C GLY A 422 20.67 7.26 -43.79
N SER A 423 19.64 7.26 -42.95
CA SER A 423 18.27 6.87 -43.25
C SER A 423 17.35 8.05 -43.04
N GLU A 424 16.57 8.38 -44.06
CA GLU A 424 15.49 9.38 -44.02
C GLU A 424 14.51 9.07 -42.87
N CYS A 425 14.02 10.11 -42.19
CA CYS A 425 13.01 10.00 -41.15
C CYS A 425 11.75 9.30 -41.67
N ASP A 426 11.54 8.05 -41.27
CA ASP A 426 10.31 7.31 -41.56
C ASP A 426 9.28 7.54 -40.45
N CYS A 427 8.37 8.49 -40.71
CA CYS A 427 7.29 8.89 -39.82
C CYS A 427 6.15 7.85 -39.70
N GLU A 428 6.16 6.77 -40.48
CA GLU A 428 5.00 5.86 -40.57
C GLU A 428 4.90 4.88 -39.38
N MET A 429 5.99 4.65 -38.63
CA MET A 429 6.02 3.68 -37.51
C MET A 429 5.82 4.27 -36.09
N GLN A 430 5.92 5.60 -35.91
CA GLN A 430 5.95 6.22 -34.56
C GLN A 430 4.73 7.07 -34.21
N GLY A 431 3.71 7.16 -35.07
CA GLY A 431 2.40 7.73 -34.75
C GLY A 431 2.35 9.24 -34.45
N VAL A 432 3.48 9.94 -34.38
CA VAL A 432 3.54 11.40 -34.20
C VAL A 432 4.78 11.98 -34.90
N CYS A 433 4.61 12.98 -35.76
CA CYS A 433 5.70 13.75 -36.36
C CYS A 433 5.52 15.26 -36.14
N LEU A 434 6.60 15.92 -35.70
CA LEU A 434 6.68 17.38 -35.55
C LEU A 434 7.17 17.99 -36.87
N CYS A 435 6.25 18.37 -37.75
CA CYS A 435 6.59 19.08 -38.98
C CYS A 435 6.67 20.58 -38.69
N ASP A 436 7.86 21.18 -38.74
CA ASP A 436 8.03 22.64 -38.78
C ASP A 436 8.56 23.10 -40.16
N ALA A 437 8.56 24.41 -40.41
CA ALA A 437 8.93 25.00 -41.70
C ALA A 437 10.41 24.81 -42.10
N THR A 438 11.25 24.31 -41.20
CA THR A 438 12.67 23.98 -41.42
C THR A 438 12.92 22.48 -41.62
N CYS A 439 11.88 21.66 -41.44
CA CYS A 439 11.96 20.21 -41.60
C CYS A 439 12.05 19.80 -43.08
N GLY A 440 13.17 19.19 -43.46
CA GLY A 440 13.40 18.65 -44.82
C GLY A 440 12.75 17.29 -45.10
N CYS A 441 11.75 16.88 -44.30
CA CYS A 441 11.08 15.59 -44.45
C CYS A 441 10.25 15.52 -45.74
N ASN A 442 10.53 14.53 -46.58
CA ASN A 442 9.88 14.35 -47.88
C ASN A 442 8.56 13.55 -47.81
N ALA A 443 8.12 13.21 -46.59
CA ALA A 443 6.89 12.46 -46.32
C ALA A 443 5.64 13.28 -46.65
N ASP A 444 4.67 12.63 -47.30
CA ASP A 444 3.47 13.31 -47.83
C ASP A 444 2.62 13.97 -46.75
N ILE A 445 2.65 13.45 -45.51
CA ILE A 445 1.94 14.02 -44.36
C ILE A 445 2.47 15.42 -43.96
N CYS A 446 3.76 15.69 -44.13
CA CYS A 446 4.32 17.02 -43.86
C CYS A 446 4.11 17.99 -45.04
N LYS A 447 3.87 17.51 -46.27
CA LYS A 447 3.60 18.37 -47.45
C LYS A 447 2.23 19.06 -47.37
N GLU A 448 1.21 18.39 -46.82
CA GLU A 448 -0.10 19.01 -46.61
C GLU A 448 -0.06 20.08 -45.50
N GLN A 449 0.68 19.80 -44.42
CA GLN A 449 0.84 20.74 -43.30
C GLN A 449 1.57 22.02 -43.71
N VAL A 450 2.68 21.91 -44.45
CA VAL A 450 3.51 23.07 -44.88
C VAL A 450 2.78 23.94 -45.91
N ASN A 451 1.98 23.34 -46.80
CA ASN A 451 1.15 24.11 -47.75
C ASN A 451 -0.01 24.86 -47.07
N SER A 452 -0.46 24.42 -45.89
CA SER A 452 -1.49 25.13 -45.12
C SER A 452 -0.96 26.32 -44.31
N MET A 453 0.37 26.42 -44.18
CA MET A 453 1.07 27.45 -43.40
C MET A 453 1.71 28.55 -44.28
N SER A 454 1.48 28.54 -45.59
CA SER A 454 1.98 29.54 -46.56
C SER A 454 0.93 30.58 -46.94
#